data_AF-A0A821XTB7-F1
#
_entry.id   AF-A0A821XTB7-F1
#
_cell.length_a   1.000
_cell.length_b   1.000
_cell.length_c   1.000
_cell.angle_alpha   90.00
_cell.angle_beta   90.00
_cell.angle_gamma   90.00
#
_symmetry.space_group_name_H-M   'P 1'
#
loop_
_entity.id
_entity.type
_entity.pdbx_description
1 polymer ?
#
loop_
_entity_poly.entity_id
_entity_poly.type
_entity_poly.pdbx_seq_one_letter_code
_entity_poly.pdbx_strand_id
1 'polypeptide(L)'
;MSNLYNLYKKIYIKQGIDVVSVRIFRKIFQENFNISFHVPKKDKCLKCLQFEKDDNLENQKEKQEHEVEIEQSYARFKVHKDIHKDPSTLCASFDLEKVFNTPFAQSMLLYYSRKLAVYNLCVYENGTRNVFCFYWDESNGKRGANEIATIMHKYIQSVDARGNVTRLLLYCDCCPGQNRNRTVLAMLHSSLQACKNINTIQINFLLTGHTYMPVDSVHAIIEIRLKNTTVYAPSQWFTVIATARQKPSPFAMERLSYEDF
;
A
#
# COMPACT_ATOMS: atom_id res chain seq x y z
N MET A 1 -20.65 -0.91 -14.57
CA MET A 1 -21.40 -2.09 -15.07
C MET A 1 -21.67 -2.08 -16.57
N SER A 2 -21.89 -0.93 -17.23
CA SER A 2 -22.20 -0.91 -18.67
C SER A 2 -21.07 -1.50 -19.54
N ASN A 3 -19.80 -1.17 -19.26
CA ASN A 3 -18.66 -1.76 -20.00
C ASN A 3 -18.53 -3.28 -19.80
N LEU A 4 -18.77 -3.78 -18.58
CA LEU A 4 -18.73 -5.22 -18.31
C LEU A 4 -19.86 -5.96 -19.04
N TYR A 5 -21.07 -5.39 -19.04
CA TYR A 5 -22.18 -5.94 -19.80
C TYR A 5 -21.86 -5.97 -21.30
N ASN A 6 -21.21 -4.93 -21.82
CA ASN A 6 -20.77 -4.88 -23.23
C ASN A 6 -19.71 -5.96 -23.53
N LEU A 7 -18.81 -6.24 -22.58
CA LEU A 7 -17.82 -7.32 -22.71
C LEU A 7 -18.49 -8.70 -22.68
N TYR A 8 -19.38 -8.94 -21.69
CA TYR A 8 -20.23 -10.13 -21.60
C TYR A 8 -20.99 -10.35 -22.92
N LYS A 9 -21.66 -9.31 -23.40
CA LYS A 9 -22.43 -9.35 -24.65
C LYS A 9 -21.53 -9.68 -25.84
N LYS A 10 -20.37 -9.05 -25.96
CA LYS A 10 -19.41 -9.34 -27.04
C LYS A 10 -18.91 -10.79 -27.01
N ILE A 11 -18.55 -11.33 -25.84
CA ILE A 11 -17.99 -12.68 -25.72
C ILE A 11 -19.06 -13.73 -26.03
N TYR A 12 -20.25 -13.61 -25.45
CA TYR A 12 -21.29 -14.65 -25.57
C TYR A 12 -21.99 -14.61 -26.94
N ILE A 13 -22.19 -13.43 -27.54
CA ILE A 13 -22.66 -13.34 -28.94
C ILE A 13 -21.64 -14.00 -29.90
N LYS A 14 -20.33 -13.81 -29.65
CA LYS A 14 -19.29 -14.44 -30.47
C LYS A 14 -19.26 -15.98 -30.34
N GLN A 15 -19.84 -16.51 -29.27
CA GLN A 15 -20.03 -17.95 -29.03
C GLN A 15 -21.41 -18.46 -29.46
N GLY A 16 -22.26 -17.62 -30.07
CA GLY A 16 -23.61 -17.99 -30.50
C GLY A 16 -24.60 -18.22 -29.34
N ILE A 17 -24.28 -17.73 -28.14
CA ILE A 17 -25.11 -17.90 -26.95
C ILE A 17 -25.96 -16.65 -26.75
N ASP A 18 -27.26 -16.85 -26.53
CA ASP A 18 -28.18 -15.76 -26.22
C ASP A 18 -27.82 -15.06 -24.91
N VAL A 19 -27.90 -13.73 -24.94
CA VAL A 19 -27.48 -12.87 -23.85
C VAL A 19 -28.69 -12.33 -23.09
N VAL A 20 -28.61 -12.33 -21.76
CA VAL A 20 -29.67 -11.75 -20.93
C VAL A 20 -29.68 -10.22 -21.06
N SER A 21 -30.83 -9.61 -20.76
CA SER A 21 -30.95 -8.15 -20.75
C SER A 21 -30.04 -7.52 -19.69
N VAL A 22 -29.61 -6.26 -19.92
CA VAL A 22 -28.80 -5.49 -18.95
C VAL A 22 -29.41 -5.52 -17.56
N ARG A 23 -30.74 -5.47 -17.46
CA ARG A 23 -31.47 -5.45 -16.20
C ARG A 23 -31.31 -6.77 -15.44
N ILE A 24 -31.47 -7.90 -16.13
CA ILE A 24 -31.28 -9.24 -15.54
C ILE A 24 -29.82 -9.45 -15.15
N PHE A 25 -28.88 -9.05 -16.03
CA PHE A 25 -27.44 -9.11 -15.74
C PHE A 25 -27.08 -8.35 -14.46
N ARG A 26 -27.57 -7.11 -14.30
CA ARG A 26 -27.33 -6.30 -13.09
C ARG A 26 -27.97 -6.92 -11.86
N LYS A 27 -29.20 -7.43 -11.98
CA LYS A 27 -29.93 -8.08 -10.88
C LYS A 27 -29.15 -9.28 -10.35
N ILE A 28 -28.71 -10.17 -11.24
CA ILE A 28 -27.89 -11.34 -10.88
C ILE A 28 -26.57 -10.90 -10.23
N PHE A 29 -25.87 -9.92 -10.80
CA PHE A 29 -24.60 -9.42 -10.25
C PHE A 29 -24.73 -8.82 -8.84
N GLN A 30 -25.82 -8.10 -8.57
CA GLN A 30 -26.05 -7.44 -7.29
C GLN A 30 -26.65 -8.37 -6.24
N GLU A 31 -27.64 -9.18 -6.61
CA GLU A 31 -28.39 -10.00 -5.65
C GLU A 31 -27.70 -11.34 -5.38
N ASN A 32 -27.16 -12.00 -6.42
CA ASN A 32 -26.61 -13.35 -6.26
C ASN A 32 -25.12 -13.34 -5.92
N PHE A 33 -24.37 -12.35 -6.43
CA PHE A 33 -22.92 -12.26 -6.21
C PHE A 33 -22.53 -11.15 -5.24
N ASN A 34 -23.43 -10.18 -4.97
CA ASN A 34 -23.15 -9.00 -4.15
C ASN A 34 -21.87 -8.25 -4.59
N ILE A 35 -21.63 -8.19 -5.90
CA ILE A 35 -20.46 -7.52 -6.48
C ILE A 35 -20.86 -6.13 -6.97
N SER A 36 -20.24 -5.10 -6.41
CA SER A 36 -20.37 -3.72 -6.89
C SER A 36 -19.02 -3.22 -7.43
N PHE A 37 -19.07 -2.41 -8.50
CA PHE A 37 -17.89 -1.77 -9.05
C PHE A 37 -17.70 -0.44 -8.35
N HIS A 38 -16.72 -0.38 -7.45
CA HIS A 38 -16.28 0.88 -6.90
C HIS A 38 -15.52 1.65 -7.99
N VAL A 39 -16.01 2.85 -8.31
CA VAL A 39 -15.22 3.80 -9.11
C VAL A 39 -14.36 4.57 -8.12
N PRO A 40 -13.02 4.42 -8.16
CA PRO A 40 -12.14 5.15 -7.25
C PRO A 40 -12.38 6.65 -7.41
N LYS A 41 -12.83 7.30 -6.33
CA LYS A 41 -13.00 8.76 -6.28
C LYS A 41 -11.67 9.48 -5.99
N LYS A 42 -10.70 8.76 -5.43
CA LYS A 42 -9.34 9.17 -5.08
C LYS A 42 -8.35 8.19 -5.71
N ASP A 43 -7.08 8.57 -5.81
CA ASP A 43 -5.98 7.73 -6.31
C ASP A 43 -6.08 7.32 -7.78
N LYS A 44 -6.52 8.26 -8.64
CA LYS A 44 -6.47 8.09 -10.09
C LYS A 44 -5.10 8.48 -10.64
N CYS A 45 -4.61 7.74 -11.62
CA CYS A 45 -3.42 8.13 -12.35
C CYS A 45 -3.65 9.46 -13.09
N LEU A 46 -2.78 10.43 -12.85
CA LEU A 46 -2.86 11.76 -13.48
C LEU A 46 -2.73 11.67 -15.00
N LYS A 47 -1.84 10.79 -15.51
CA LYS A 47 -1.69 10.55 -16.95
C LYS A 47 -2.97 10.02 -17.58
N CYS A 48 -3.62 9.03 -16.97
CA CYS A 48 -4.91 8.55 -17.46
C CYS A 48 -6.00 9.62 -17.42
N LEU A 49 -6.04 10.45 -16.38
CA LEU A 49 -6.97 11.59 -16.32
C LEU A 49 -6.70 12.63 -17.41
N GLN A 50 -5.45 12.83 -17.81
CA GLN A 50 -5.08 13.70 -18.92
C GLN A 50 -5.54 13.10 -20.25
N PHE A 51 -5.25 11.81 -20.49
CA PHE A 51 -5.69 11.10 -21.69
C PHE A 51 -7.21 10.92 -21.81
N GLU A 52 -7.97 10.97 -20.70
CA GLU A 52 -9.44 11.00 -20.73
C GLU A 52 -10.00 12.35 -21.21
N LYS A 53 -9.21 13.42 -21.09
CA LYS A 53 -9.63 14.79 -21.43
C LYS A 53 -9.09 15.28 -22.78
N ASP A 54 -8.17 14.54 -23.38
CA ASP A 54 -7.43 14.95 -24.57
C ASP A 54 -7.63 13.95 -25.71
N ASP A 55 -8.31 14.40 -26.77
CA ASP A 55 -8.62 13.61 -27.98
C ASP A 55 -7.53 13.73 -29.07
N ASN A 56 -6.40 14.38 -28.79
CA ASN A 56 -5.33 14.55 -29.78
C ASN A 56 -4.66 13.21 -30.16
N LEU A 57 -4.52 12.98 -31.47
CA LEU A 57 -3.89 11.80 -32.07
C LEU A 57 -2.42 11.60 -31.65
N GLU A 58 -1.71 12.68 -31.34
CA GLU A 58 -0.29 12.66 -30.95
C GLU A 58 -0.08 11.97 -29.58
N ASN A 59 -1.08 12.08 -28.68
CA ASN A 59 -1.06 11.44 -27.36
C ASN A 59 -1.48 9.97 -27.39
N GLN A 60 -1.92 9.42 -28.53
CA GLN A 60 -2.30 8.01 -28.62
C GLN A 60 -1.10 7.07 -28.43
N LYS A 61 0.08 7.47 -28.91
CA LYS A 61 1.30 6.67 -28.73
C LYS A 61 1.72 6.63 -27.26
N GLU A 62 1.76 7.79 -26.59
CA GLU A 62 2.09 7.87 -25.15
C GLU A 62 1.05 7.13 -24.30
N LYS A 63 -0.23 7.17 -24.69
CA LYS A 63 -1.28 6.40 -24.04
C LYS A 63 -1.05 4.90 -24.16
N GLN A 64 -0.71 4.40 -25.35
CA GLN A 64 -0.39 2.99 -25.57
C GLN A 64 0.84 2.56 -24.76
N GLU A 65 1.90 3.37 -24.75
CA GLU A 65 3.10 3.11 -23.96
C GLU A 65 2.78 3.05 -22.45
N HIS A 66 1.95 3.97 -21.95
CA HIS A 66 1.47 3.97 -20.56
C HIS A 66 0.60 2.74 -20.24
N GLU A 67 -0.26 2.30 -21.15
CA GLU A 67 -1.06 1.06 -21.00
C GLU A 67 -0.15 -0.18 -20.91
N VAL A 68 0.87 -0.26 -21.76
CA VAL A 68 1.88 -1.34 -21.70
C VAL A 68 2.66 -1.29 -20.39
N GLU A 69 3.04 -0.10 -19.90
CA GLU A 69 3.72 0.07 -18.61
C GLU A 69 2.87 -0.43 -17.44
N ILE A 70 1.57 -0.12 -17.44
CA ILE A 70 0.61 -0.63 -16.45
C ILE A 70 0.60 -2.16 -16.46
N GLU A 71 0.42 -2.77 -17.63
CA GLU A 71 0.36 -4.24 -17.76
C GLU A 71 1.65 -4.90 -17.28
N GLN A 72 2.81 -4.36 -17.68
CA GLN A 72 4.11 -4.88 -17.25
C GLN A 72 4.34 -4.73 -15.74
N SER A 73 3.91 -3.61 -15.15
CA SER A 73 3.99 -3.38 -13.71
C SER A 73 3.17 -4.42 -12.94
N TYR A 74 1.93 -4.66 -13.37
CA TYR A 74 1.07 -5.68 -12.78
C TYR A 74 1.64 -7.09 -12.94
N ALA A 75 2.17 -7.43 -14.12
CA ALA A 75 2.78 -8.73 -14.37
C ALA A 75 3.99 -8.96 -13.45
N ARG A 76 4.89 -7.97 -13.34
CA ARG A 76 6.04 -8.01 -12.41
C ARG A 76 5.61 -8.17 -10.96
N PHE A 77 4.65 -7.37 -10.52
CA PHE A 77 4.14 -7.44 -9.15
C PHE A 77 3.51 -8.80 -8.84
N LYS A 78 2.75 -9.37 -9.77
CA LYS A 78 2.14 -10.70 -9.62
C LYS A 78 3.20 -11.79 -9.46
N VAL A 79 4.23 -11.78 -10.31
CA VAL A 79 5.35 -12.72 -10.20
C VAL A 79 6.04 -12.59 -8.84
N HIS A 80 6.42 -11.37 -8.43
CA HIS A 80 7.10 -11.15 -7.15
C HIS A 80 6.23 -11.43 -5.93
N LYS A 81 4.91 -11.31 -6.06
CA LYS A 81 3.98 -11.74 -5.02
C LYS A 81 4.03 -13.25 -4.84
N ASP A 82 4.24 -14.03 -5.90
CA ASP A 82 4.31 -15.49 -5.88
C ASP A 82 5.72 -16.05 -5.55
N ILE A 83 6.75 -15.20 -5.51
CA ILE A 83 8.13 -15.56 -5.16
C ILE A 83 8.29 -16.01 -3.70
N HIS A 84 7.28 -15.84 -2.84
CA HIS A 84 7.29 -16.34 -1.45
C HIS A 84 7.48 -17.86 -1.29
N LYS A 85 7.45 -18.63 -2.39
CA LYS A 85 7.80 -20.06 -2.40
C LYS A 85 9.28 -20.31 -2.17
N ASP A 86 10.14 -19.35 -2.50
CA ASP A 86 11.57 -19.44 -2.22
C ASP A 86 11.86 -18.87 -0.82
N PRO A 87 12.32 -19.69 0.14
CA PRO A 87 12.60 -19.24 1.50
C PRO A 87 13.75 -18.21 1.57
N SER A 88 14.60 -18.15 0.54
CA SER A 88 15.73 -17.22 0.50
C SER A 88 15.36 -15.81 0.02
N THR A 89 14.17 -15.63 -0.57
CA THR A 89 13.71 -14.35 -1.10
C THR A 89 12.52 -13.82 -0.29
N LEU A 90 12.69 -12.65 0.33
CA LEU A 90 11.61 -11.95 1.03
C LEU A 90 11.05 -10.81 0.17
N CYS A 91 9.74 -10.83 -0.05
CA CYS A 91 9.02 -9.74 -0.72
C CYS A 91 8.19 -8.98 0.31
N ALA A 92 8.47 -7.69 0.47
CA ALA A 92 7.78 -6.81 1.39
C ALA A 92 7.32 -5.52 0.70
N SER A 93 6.17 -5.01 1.13
CA SER A 93 5.66 -3.68 0.73
C SER A 93 5.59 -2.78 1.95
N PHE A 94 6.01 -1.54 1.82
CA PHE A 94 5.92 -0.57 2.89
C PHE A 94 5.26 0.73 2.42
N ASP A 95 4.50 1.35 3.31
CA ASP A 95 3.82 2.61 3.06
C ASP A 95 3.59 3.38 4.37
N LEU A 96 3.64 4.71 4.27
CA LEU A 96 3.35 5.57 5.40
C LEU A 96 1.85 5.83 5.47
N GLU A 97 1.23 5.40 6.56
CA GLU A 97 -0.19 5.58 6.76
C GLU A 97 -0.57 7.08 6.86
N LYS A 98 -1.85 7.38 6.62
CA LYS A 98 -2.38 8.73 6.85
C LYS A 98 -2.06 9.21 8.27
N VAL A 99 -1.83 10.51 8.39
CA VAL A 99 -1.54 11.13 9.69
C VAL A 99 -2.73 10.96 10.62
N PHE A 100 -2.49 10.32 11.77
CA PHE A 100 -3.43 10.26 12.86
C PHE A 100 -3.32 11.51 13.73
N ASN A 101 -4.41 11.89 14.35
CA ASN A 101 -4.46 13.06 15.21
C ASN A 101 -5.00 12.66 16.58
N THR A 102 -4.32 13.07 17.65
CA THR A 102 -4.81 12.86 19.02
C THR A 102 -5.25 14.20 19.61
N PRO A 103 -6.46 14.31 20.20
CA PRO A 103 -7.49 13.28 20.33
C PRO A 103 -8.23 12.95 19.02
N PHE A 104 -8.74 11.72 18.90
CA PHE A 104 -9.56 11.20 17.80
C PHE A 104 -10.90 10.66 18.32
N ALA A 105 -12.00 11.19 17.81
CA ALA A 105 -13.36 10.71 18.06
C ALA A 105 -14.29 11.25 16.96
N GLN A 106 -15.48 10.66 16.83
CA GLN A 106 -16.54 11.16 15.95
C GLN A 106 -17.32 12.34 16.59
N SER A 107 -16.62 13.31 17.17
CA SER A 107 -17.24 14.49 17.79
C SER A 107 -16.80 15.76 17.09
N MET A 108 -17.77 16.63 16.75
CA MET A 108 -17.50 17.94 16.16
C MET A 108 -16.64 18.82 17.07
N LEU A 109 -16.72 18.63 18.39
CA LEU A 109 -15.92 19.39 19.37
C LEU A 109 -14.41 19.20 19.17
N LEU A 110 -13.98 18.03 18.70
CA LEU A 110 -12.57 17.76 18.43
C LEU A 110 -12.01 18.54 17.24
N TYR A 111 -12.86 19.19 16.45
CA TYR A 111 -12.39 20.11 15.42
C TYR A 111 -11.64 21.31 16.04
N TYR A 112 -12.08 21.78 17.21
CA TYR A 112 -11.50 22.93 17.90
C TYR A 112 -10.35 22.58 18.86
N SER A 113 -10.13 21.29 19.13
CA SER A 113 -9.03 20.84 19.97
C SER A 113 -7.68 20.96 19.26
N ARG A 114 -6.63 21.27 20.03
CA ARG A 114 -5.25 21.09 19.55
C ARG A 114 -4.99 19.60 19.35
N LYS A 115 -4.39 19.25 18.21
CA LYS A 115 -4.15 17.88 17.79
C LYS A 115 -2.66 17.60 17.74
N LEU A 116 -2.25 16.49 18.38
CA LEU A 116 -0.92 15.93 18.22
C LEU A 116 -0.92 15.02 16.99
N ALA A 117 -0.05 15.32 16.02
CA ALA A 117 0.13 14.48 14.84
C ALA A 117 0.92 13.20 15.18
N VAL A 118 0.42 12.08 14.69
CA VAL A 118 0.90 10.73 14.95
C VAL A 118 1.09 10.02 13.63
N TYR A 119 2.23 9.34 13.49
CA TYR A 119 2.68 8.70 12.27
C TYR A 119 2.85 7.19 12.48
N ASN A 120 2.59 6.43 11.42
CA ASN A 120 2.70 4.97 11.42
C ASN A 120 3.26 4.52 10.06
N LEU A 121 4.47 3.97 10.05
CA LEU A 121 5.03 3.32 8.86
C LEU A 121 4.75 1.82 8.95
N CYS A 122 4.02 1.29 7.98
CA CYS A 122 3.69 -0.13 7.93
C CYS A 122 4.61 -0.85 6.94
N VAL A 123 5.11 -2.03 7.33
CA VAL A 123 5.81 -2.96 6.45
C VAL A 123 5.06 -4.29 6.47
N TYR A 124 4.63 -4.76 5.30
CA TYR A 124 3.90 -6.01 5.12
C TYR A 124 4.78 -7.01 4.37
N GLU A 125 4.98 -8.20 4.94
CA GLU A 125 5.70 -9.31 4.30
C GLU A 125 4.74 -10.26 3.58
N ASN A 126 4.93 -10.47 2.28
CA ASN A 126 3.97 -11.21 1.45
C ASN A 126 3.88 -12.71 1.79
N GLY A 127 5.00 -13.35 2.10
CA GLY A 127 5.05 -14.78 2.38
C GLY A 127 4.49 -15.15 3.76
N THR A 128 5.03 -14.53 4.81
CA THR A 128 4.66 -14.77 6.22
C THR A 128 3.36 -14.09 6.61
N ARG A 129 2.95 -13.04 5.87
CA ARG A 129 1.85 -12.12 6.24
C ARG A 129 2.11 -11.38 7.55
N ASN A 130 3.37 -11.32 7.97
CA ASN A 130 3.80 -10.50 9.10
C ASN A 130 3.66 -9.03 8.74
N VAL A 131 3.29 -8.24 9.74
CA VAL A 131 3.12 -6.80 9.59
C VAL A 131 3.85 -6.13 10.73
N PHE A 132 4.76 -5.25 10.37
CA PHE A 132 5.52 -4.41 11.29
C PHE A 132 5.00 -2.98 11.18
N CYS A 133 4.68 -2.38 12.31
CA CYS A 133 4.16 -1.02 12.38
C CYS A 133 5.08 -0.20 13.27
N PHE A 134 5.75 0.78 12.67
CA PHE A 134 6.66 1.68 13.36
C PHE A 134 5.92 2.98 13.67
N TYR A 135 5.77 3.25 14.96
CA TYR A 135 4.89 4.27 15.50
C TYR A 135 5.69 5.39 16.17
N TRP A 136 5.43 6.65 15.80
CA TRP A 136 5.97 7.83 16.46
C TRP A 136 5.05 9.04 16.31
N ASP A 137 5.33 10.10 17.05
CA ASP A 137 4.56 11.36 16.99
C ASP A 137 5.46 12.54 16.62
N GLU A 138 4.83 13.68 16.32
CA GLU A 138 5.52 14.88 15.85
C GLU A 138 6.51 15.50 16.85
N SER A 139 6.47 15.14 18.13
CA SER A 139 7.49 15.55 19.10
C SER A 139 8.80 14.77 18.96
N ASN A 140 8.73 13.55 18.41
CA ASN A 140 9.87 12.64 18.27
C ASN A 140 10.53 12.75 16.90
N GLY A 141 9.76 12.92 15.83
CA GLY A 141 10.28 12.99 14.48
C GLY A 141 9.26 13.54 13.49
N LYS A 142 9.71 13.91 12.29
CA LYS A 142 8.80 14.35 11.22
C LYS A 142 8.31 13.13 10.44
N ARG A 143 8.10 13.26 9.14
CA ARG A 143 7.62 12.19 8.25
C ARG A 143 8.31 12.24 6.89
N GLY A 144 9.55 12.74 6.88
CA GLY A 144 10.33 12.93 5.68
C GLY A 144 11.21 11.73 5.38
N ALA A 145 12.07 11.90 4.37
CA ALA A 145 12.96 10.85 3.91
C ALA A 145 13.91 10.30 4.99
N ASN A 146 14.32 11.12 5.97
CA ASN A 146 15.24 10.69 7.02
C ASN A 146 14.57 9.70 7.96
N GLU A 147 13.36 10.00 8.45
CA GLU A 147 12.62 9.09 9.33
C GLU A 147 12.32 7.77 8.61
N ILE A 148 11.89 7.83 7.35
CA ILE A 148 11.68 6.63 6.54
C ILE A 148 12.97 5.83 6.37
N ALA A 149 14.09 6.51 6.09
CA ALA A 149 15.38 5.86 5.91
C ALA A 149 15.81 5.11 7.17
N THR A 150 15.74 5.75 8.34
CA THR A 150 16.13 5.12 9.61
C THR A 150 15.27 3.91 9.93
N ILE A 151 13.95 4.01 9.75
CA ILE A 151 13.04 2.88 9.99
C ILE A 151 13.34 1.72 9.05
N MET A 152 13.53 2.00 7.76
CA MET A 152 13.85 0.97 6.78
C MET A 152 15.21 0.32 7.05
N HIS A 153 16.20 1.08 7.55
CA HIS A 153 17.47 0.52 7.99
C HIS A 153 17.28 -0.46 9.15
N LYS A 154 16.53 -0.07 10.21
CA LYS A 154 16.20 -0.95 11.35
C LYS A 154 15.47 -2.22 10.87
N TYR A 155 14.49 -2.05 9.97
CA TYR A 155 13.78 -3.19 9.39
C TYR A 155 14.72 -4.13 8.61
N ILE A 156 15.60 -3.60 7.75
CA ILE A 156 16.55 -4.41 6.97
C ILE A 156 17.50 -5.19 7.90
N GLN A 157 18.02 -4.54 8.95
CA GLN A 157 18.84 -5.21 9.97
C GLN A 157 18.05 -6.33 10.69
N SER A 158 16.79 -6.08 11.01
CA SER A 158 15.92 -7.10 11.63
C SER A 158 15.67 -8.30 10.71
N VAL A 159 15.66 -8.10 9.38
CA VAL A 159 15.54 -9.17 8.40
C VAL A 159 16.86 -9.92 8.25
N ASP A 160 17.99 -9.20 8.17
CA ASP A 160 19.33 -9.79 8.06
C ASP A 160 19.65 -10.67 9.27
N ALA A 161 19.26 -10.23 10.48
CA ALA A 161 19.43 -10.98 11.73
C ALA A 161 18.70 -12.34 11.75
N ARG A 162 17.70 -12.56 10.88
CA ARG A 162 17.00 -13.85 10.75
C ARG A 162 17.86 -14.93 10.09
N GLY A 163 18.87 -14.52 9.32
CA GLY A 163 19.84 -15.43 8.69
C GLY A 163 19.34 -16.30 7.54
N ASN A 164 18.06 -16.22 7.18
CA ASN A 164 17.44 -17.06 6.16
C ASN A 164 17.15 -16.33 4.84
N VAL A 165 17.24 -15.00 4.80
CA VAL A 165 16.93 -14.19 3.62
C VAL A 165 18.23 -13.71 2.97
N THR A 166 18.41 -14.01 1.68
CA THR A 166 19.54 -13.53 0.87
C THR A 166 19.13 -12.41 -0.09
N ARG A 167 17.86 -12.41 -0.52
CA ARG A 167 17.32 -11.41 -1.44
C ARG A 167 16.09 -10.72 -0.86
N LEU A 168 16.15 -9.40 -0.75
CA LEU A 168 15.05 -8.57 -0.25
C LEU A 168 14.45 -7.74 -1.40
N LEU A 169 13.17 -7.97 -1.69
CA LEU A 169 12.38 -7.20 -2.64
C LEU A 169 11.48 -6.24 -1.85
N LEU A 170 11.67 -4.93 -2.06
CA LEU A 170 10.89 -3.87 -1.44
C LEU A 170 9.97 -3.22 -2.46
N TYR A 171 8.72 -2.99 -2.08
CA TYR A 171 7.72 -2.24 -2.84
C TYR A 171 7.27 -1.02 -2.07
N CYS A 172 7.24 0.13 -2.74
CA CYS A 172 6.76 1.38 -2.17
C CYS A 172 6.16 2.31 -3.23
N ASP A 173 5.52 3.38 -2.76
CA ASP A 173 5.01 4.43 -3.64
C ASP A 173 6.13 5.28 -4.26
N CYS A 174 5.78 6.09 -5.26
CA CYS A 174 6.71 7.01 -5.91
C CYS A 174 6.91 8.34 -5.16
N CYS A 175 6.51 8.49 -3.89
CA CYS A 175 6.52 9.78 -3.20
C CYS A 175 7.96 10.32 -3.10
N PRO A 176 8.31 11.44 -3.77
CA PRO A 176 9.69 11.94 -3.77
C PRO A 176 10.16 12.39 -2.39
N GLY A 177 9.26 13.01 -1.60
CA GLY A 177 9.60 13.53 -0.27
C GLY A 177 9.88 12.44 0.76
N GLN A 178 9.50 11.19 0.49
CA GLN A 178 9.55 10.08 1.45
C GLN A 178 10.38 8.92 0.91
N ASN A 179 10.01 8.36 -0.24
CA ASN A 179 10.55 7.09 -0.73
C ASN A 179 11.48 7.26 -1.93
N ARG A 180 11.08 8.02 -2.94
CA ARG A 180 11.85 8.18 -4.19
C ARG A 180 12.83 9.35 -4.11
N ASN A 181 13.85 9.22 -3.26
CA ASN A 181 14.90 10.22 -3.09
C ASN A 181 16.29 9.59 -2.85
N ARG A 182 17.32 10.45 -2.93
CA ARG A 182 18.72 10.05 -2.70
C ARG A 182 18.99 9.52 -1.30
N THR A 183 18.27 9.99 -0.28
CA THR A 183 18.49 9.61 1.11
C THR A 183 18.12 8.14 1.32
N VAL A 184 16.94 7.73 0.86
CA VAL A 184 16.50 6.33 0.93
C VAL A 184 17.42 5.44 0.11
N LEU A 185 17.81 5.84 -1.10
CA LEU A 185 18.73 5.04 -1.93
C LEU A 185 20.12 4.89 -1.27
N ALA A 186 20.67 5.96 -0.68
CA ALA A 186 21.93 5.91 0.04
C ALA A 186 21.83 5.01 1.29
N MET A 187 20.71 5.10 2.02
CA MET A 187 20.44 4.22 3.16
C MET A 187 20.36 2.75 2.73
N LEU A 188 19.68 2.42 1.62
CA LEU A 188 19.60 1.03 1.15
C LEU A 188 20.99 0.50 0.81
N HIS A 189 21.83 1.31 0.16
CA HIS A 189 23.20 0.93 -0.16
C HIS A 189 24.04 0.70 1.10
N SER A 190 23.99 1.63 2.05
CA SER A 190 24.71 1.54 3.33
C SER A 190 24.24 0.33 4.15
N SER A 191 22.93 0.08 4.19
CA SER A 191 22.34 -1.08 4.87
C SER A 191 22.84 -2.38 4.27
N LEU A 192 22.86 -2.49 2.93
CA LEU A 192 23.36 -3.68 2.25
C LEU A 192 24.83 -3.97 2.59
N GLN A 193 25.67 -2.94 2.72
CA GLN A 193 27.07 -3.11 3.12
C GLN A 193 27.24 -3.60 4.57
N ALA A 194 26.28 -3.27 5.45
CA ALA A 194 26.28 -3.69 6.85
C ALA A 194 25.68 -5.09 7.05
N CYS A 195 24.86 -5.57 6.12
CA CYS A 195 24.25 -6.90 6.17
C CYS A 195 25.27 -8.02 6.02
N LYS A 196 25.05 -9.14 6.70
CA LYS A 196 25.89 -10.34 6.61
C LYS A 196 25.28 -11.42 5.71
N ASN A 197 23.96 -11.49 5.66
CA ASN A 197 23.21 -12.56 4.99
C ASN A 197 22.49 -12.07 3.73
N ILE A 198 22.01 -10.82 3.74
CA ILE A 198 21.36 -10.20 2.58
C ILE A 198 22.42 -9.77 1.56
N ASN A 199 22.36 -10.34 0.36
CA ASN A 199 23.27 -10.05 -0.75
C ASN A 199 22.66 -9.09 -1.77
N THR A 200 21.34 -8.97 -1.82
CA THR A 200 20.65 -8.15 -2.82
C THR A 200 19.43 -7.49 -2.22
N ILE A 201 19.36 -6.17 -2.32
CA ILE A 201 18.16 -5.38 -2.04
C ILE A 201 17.68 -4.77 -3.35
N GLN A 202 16.43 -5.06 -3.72
CA GLN A 202 15.78 -4.50 -4.90
C GLN A 202 14.59 -3.65 -4.46
N ILE A 203 14.64 -2.35 -4.72
CA ILE A 203 13.51 -1.44 -4.52
C ILE A 203 12.71 -1.31 -5.82
N ASN A 204 11.39 -1.48 -5.72
CA ASN A 204 10.45 -1.34 -6.82
C ASN A 204 9.47 -0.21 -6.48
N PHE A 205 9.41 0.78 -7.34
CA PHE A 205 8.45 1.89 -7.22
C PHE A 205 7.20 1.57 -8.03
N LEU A 206 6.03 1.71 -7.41
CA LEU A 206 4.77 1.42 -8.07
C LEU A 206 4.27 2.57 -8.93
N LEU A 207 3.61 2.20 -10.02
CA LEU A 207 2.94 3.15 -10.89
C LEU A 207 1.70 3.71 -10.18
N THR A 208 1.70 5.03 -9.97
CA THR A 208 0.64 5.73 -9.22
C THR A 208 -0.73 5.53 -9.86
N GLY A 209 -1.72 5.16 -9.04
CA GLY A 209 -3.13 5.01 -9.45
C GLY A 209 -3.45 3.75 -10.26
N HIS A 210 -2.49 2.83 -10.40
CA HIS A 210 -2.65 1.58 -11.15
C HIS A 210 -2.12 0.38 -10.39
N THR A 211 -1.80 0.47 -9.10
CA THR A 211 -1.38 -0.72 -8.36
C THR A 211 -1.82 -0.60 -6.91
N TYR A 212 -2.26 -1.72 -6.35
CA TYR A 212 -2.64 -1.84 -4.94
C TYR A 212 -1.57 -2.64 -4.22
N MET A 213 -1.10 -2.14 -3.09
CA MET A 213 -0.12 -2.82 -2.26
C MET A 213 -0.79 -3.67 -1.18
N PRO A 214 -0.18 -4.80 -0.78
CA PRO A 214 -0.63 -5.58 0.37
C PRO A 214 -0.67 -4.73 1.65
N VAL A 215 0.24 -3.77 1.82
CA VAL A 215 0.24 -2.84 2.96
C VAL A 215 -1.03 -1.97 3.01
N ASP A 216 -1.64 -1.63 1.88
CA ASP A 216 -2.90 -0.88 1.86
C ASP A 216 -4.04 -1.65 2.56
N SER A 217 -3.95 -2.98 2.63
CA SER A 217 -4.92 -3.82 3.36
C SER A 217 -4.78 -3.67 4.87
N VAL A 218 -3.55 -3.39 5.34
CA VAL A 218 -3.26 -3.09 6.75
C VAL A 218 -3.93 -1.77 7.12
N HIS A 219 -3.72 -0.73 6.31
CA HIS A 219 -4.33 0.58 6.51
C HIS A 219 -5.86 0.48 6.51
N ALA A 220 -6.45 -0.25 5.56
CA ALA A 220 -7.90 -0.46 5.52
C ALA A 220 -8.44 -1.12 6.80
N ILE A 221 -7.73 -2.11 7.37
CA ILE A 221 -8.12 -2.77 8.62
C ILE A 221 -8.03 -1.80 9.80
N ILE A 222 -6.95 -1.02 9.90
CA ILE A 222 -6.77 0.01 10.94
C ILE A 222 -7.92 1.02 10.84
N GLU A 223 -8.20 1.54 9.66
CA GLU A 223 -9.29 2.50 9.44
C GLU A 223 -10.67 1.96 9.84
N ILE A 224 -10.95 0.69 9.54
CA ILE A 224 -12.19 0.03 9.97
C ILE A 224 -12.25 -0.03 11.50
N ARG A 225 -11.15 -0.39 12.17
CA ARG A 225 -11.07 -0.43 13.63
C ARG A 225 -11.31 0.95 14.25
N LEU A 226 -10.77 1.99 13.63
CA LEU A 226 -10.89 3.37 14.11
C LEU A 226 -12.31 3.93 14.02
N LYS A 227 -13.15 3.47 13.09
CA LYS A 227 -14.54 3.96 12.99
C LYS A 227 -15.31 3.85 14.31
N ASN A 228 -15.07 2.80 15.09
CA ASN A 228 -15.77 2.55 16.35
C ASN A 228 -14.90 2.79 17.59
N THR A 229 -13.79 3.52 17.46
CA THR A 229 -12.82 3.73 18.53
C THR A 229 -12.66 5.22 18.82
N THR A 230 -12.57 5.56 20.10
CA THR A 230 -12.18 6.91 20.55
C THR A 230 -10.80 6.84 21.19
N VAL A 231 -9.91 7.76 20.80
CA VAL A 231 -8.54 7.87 21.29
C VAL A 231 -8.37 9.25 21.92
N TYR A 232 -8.20 9.30 23.23
CA TYR A 232 -7.98 10.54 23.98
C TYR A 232 -6.50 10.86 24.19
N ALA A 233 -5.65 9.83 24.29
CA ALA A 233 -4.23 9.97 24.59
C ALA A 233 -3.35 9.27 23.55
N PRO A 234 -2.16 9.82 23.21
CA PRO A 234 -1.32 9.25 22.15
C PRO A 234 -0.88 7.81 22.45
N SER A 235 -0.68 7.50 23.74
CA SER A 235 -0.32 6.15 24.21
C SER A 235 -1.34 5.07 23.83
N GLN A 236 -2.60 5.43 23.58
CA GLN A 236 -3.64 4.46 23.22
C GLN A 236 -3.50 3.97 21.77
N TRP A 237 -2.89 4.76 20.88
CA TRP A 237 -2.73 4.35 19.47
C TRP A 237 -1.97 3.05 19.33
N PHE A 238 -0.95 2.83 20.16
CA PHE A 238 -0.14 1.62 20.12
C PHE A 238 -1.01 0.37 20.23
N THR A 239 -1.88 0.31 21.24
CA THR A 239 -2.78 -0.84 21.46
C THR A 239 -3.89 -0.90 20.42
N VAL A 240 -4.44 0.24 20.01
CA VAL A 240 -5.52 0.31 19.01
C VAL A 240 -5.05 -0.22 17.66
N ILE A 241 -3.85 0.17 17.23
CA ILE A 241 -3.25 -0.29 15.97
C ILE A 241 -2.84 -1.76 16.10
N ALA A 242 -2.12 -2.16 17.16
CA ALA A 242 -1.68 -3.54 17.37
C ALA A 242 -2.83 -4.56 17.25
N THR A 243 -3.98 -4.22 17.83
CA THR A 243 -5.15 -5.10 17.92
C THR A 243 -6.13 -4.96 16.74
N ALA A 244 -5.82 -4.12 15.74
CA ALA A 244 -6.70 -3.92 14.60
C ALA A 244 -6.88 -5.19 13.76
N ARG A 245 -5.85 -6.04 13.66
CA ARG A 245 -5.92 -7.36 13.02
C ARG A 245 -5.77 -8.47 14.06
N GLN A 246 -6.69 -9.43 14.05
CA GLN A 246 -6.60 -10.63 14.91
C GLN A 246 -6.06 -11.86 14.16
N LYS A 247 -6.37 -12.00 12.88
CA LYS A 247 -5.92 -13.12 12.02
C LYS A 247 -5.09 -12.60 10.84
N PRO A 248 -3.98 -13.25 10.46
CA PRO A 248 -3.39 -14.44 11.10
C PRO A 248 -2.74 -14.15 12.46
N SER A 249 -2.28 -12.92 12.67
CA SER A 249 -1.68 -12.44 13.91
C SER A 249 -1.87 -10.93 14.07
N PRO A 250 -1.79 -10.41 15.32
CA PRO A 250 -1.64 -8.98 15.61
C PRO A 250 -0.45 -8.35 14.89
N PHE A 251 -0.46 -7.03 14.77
CA PHE A 251 0.68 -6.30 14.21
C PHE A 251 1.84 -6.24 15.20
N ALA A 252 3.06 -6.45 14.72
CA ALA A 252 4.27 -6.22 15.49
C ALA A 252 4.52 -4.72 15.56
N MET A 253 4.26 -4.12 16.72
CA MET A 253 4.42 -2.69 16.93
C MET A 253 5.79 -2.35 17.50
N GLU A 254 6.42 -1.32 16.95
CA GLU A 254 7.62 -0.70 17.53
C GLU A 254 7.35 0.79 17.73
N ARG A 255 7.64 1.29 18.94
CA ARG A 255 7.52 2.72 19.26
C ARG A 255 8.89 3.37 19.09
N LEU A 256 8.96 4.43 18.30
CA LEU A 256 10.18 5.19 18.07
C LEU A 256 10.14 6.51 18.85
N SER A 257 11.32 6.93 19.25
CA SER A 257 11.61 8.13 20.03
C SER A 257 12.56 9.05 19.25
N TYR A 258 12.81 10.25 19.78
CA TYR A 258 13.77 11.17 19.17
C TYR A 258 15.17 10.57 18.99
N GLU A 259 15.61 9.69 19.90
CA GLU A 259 16.93 9.04 19.85
C GLU A 259 17.05 8.01 18.71
N ASP A 260 15.92 7.58 18.15
CA ASP A 260 15.89 6.64 17.04
C ASP A 260 16.14 7.31 15.68
N PHE A 261 16.08 8.65 15.57
CA PHE A 261 16.09 9.36 14.28
C PHE A 261 17.38 10.13 13.98
#